data_AF-A0A1Y1XZZ1-F1
#
_entry.id   AF-A0A1Y1XZZ1-F1
#
_cell.length_a   1.000
_cell.length_b   1.000
_cell.length_c   1.000
_cell.angle_alpha   90.00
_cell.angle_beta   90.00
_cell.angle_gamma   90.00
#
_symmetry.space_group_name_H-M   'P 1'
#
loop_
_entity.id
_entity.type
_entity.pdbx_description
1 polymer ?
#
loop_
_entity_poly.entity_id
_entity_poly.type
_entity_poly.pdbx_seq_one_letter_code
_entity_poly.pdbx_strand_id
1 'polypeptide(L)'
;MTGFRSIAVAGGLGYFGSEIVQALLQHGYTQVKILSRKNQNHPNPNVQVVAIDYSNAQTLVEALSGVDVVISALNDYAILEPQLALIEASKRAGVKRFVPSEYAVDSAGKGSPIWEASQALVKSLKESGLPYTIYQNGLFMEYVTSPPFGIDVTTGSFALYGSGDTKLDITSARDVARFIAHTIGDSKSENQTYHLSGDRLTMNQIVGELAEVTKTTPTITRLEHPDLKHLEDPESGEFIHEHLRIEVEDGAFEHTIISKGGHDDFQFRTLREFLADQVASN
;
A
#
# COMPACT_ATOMS: atom_id res chain seq x y z
N MET A 1 6.43 -23.62 2.61
CA MET A 1 6.17 -22.61 3.64
C MET A 1 7.38 -22.48 4.53
N THR A 2 8.01 -21.30 4.54
CA THR A 2 9.02 -20.92 5.53
C THR A 2 8.36 -20.97 6.91
N GLY A 3 9.10 -21.46 7.90
CA GLY A 3 8.62 -21.57 9.28
C GLY A 3 8.66 -20.24 10.03
N PHE A 4 8.30 -19.11 9.39
CA PHE A 4 8.25 -17.81 10.06
C PHE A 4 7.21 -17.82 11.16
N ARG A 5 7.62 -17.45 12.38
CA ARG A 5 6.80 -17.48 13.59
C ARG A 5 6.39 -16.09 14.04
N SER A 6 7.33 -15.13 13.97
CA SER A 6 7.16 -13.78 14.51
C SER A 6 7.22 -12.73 13.40
N ILE A 7 6.17 -11.91 13.29
CA ILE A 7 6.05 -10.87 12.26
C ILE A 7 5.81 -9.52 12.93
N ALA A 8 6.68 -8.54 12.65
CA ALA A 8 6.48 -7.17 13.07
C ALA A 8 5.85 -6.34 11.94
N VAL A 9 4.86 -5.50 12.28
CA VAL A 9 4.19 -4.58 11.36
C VAL A 9 4.39 -3.15 11.86
N ALA A 10 5.24 -2.39 11.17
CA ALA A 10 5.38 -0.95 11.39
C ALA A 10 4.18 -0.22 10.80
N GLY A 11 3.56 0.69 11.55
CA GLY A 11 2.31 1.32 11.12
C GLY A 11 1.08 0.41 11.26
N GLY A 12 1.17 -0.72 11.99
CA GLY A 12 0.09 -1.69 12.16
C GLY A 12 -1.19 -1.19 12.84
N LEU A 13 -1.20 0.03 13.39
CA LEU A 13 -2.41 0.70 13.91
C LEU A 13 -3.06 1.64 12.88
N GLY A 14 -2.40 1.91 11.75
CA GLY A 14 -2.96 2.70 10.67
C GLY A 14 -3.93 1.89 9.82
N TYR A 15 -4.61 2.57 8.89
CA TYR A 15 -5.63 1.96 8.02
C TYR A 15 -5.16 0.65 7.37
N PHE A 16 -4.16 0.73 6.48
CA PHE A 16 -3.66 -0.47 5.79
C PHE A 16 -2.89 -1.42 6.71
N GLY A 17 -2.11 -0.90 7.65
CA GLY A 17 -1.37 -1.72 8.60
C GLY A 17 -2.28 -2.61 9.46
N SER A 18 -3.48 -2.13 9.82
CA SER A 18 -4.46 -2.91 10.58
C SER A 18 -5.07 -4.05 9.76
N GLU A 19 -5.31 -3.83 8.45
CA GLU A 19 -5.71 -4.88 7.51
C GLU A 19 -4.63 -5.98 7.41
N ILE A 20 -3.35 -5.60 7.35
CA ILE A 20 -2.23 -6.57 7.35
C ILE A 20 -2.24 -7.39 8.64
N VAL A 21 -2.34 -6.75 9.80
CA VAL A 21 -2.39 -7.46 11.09
C VAL A 21 -3.56 -8.45 11.12
N GLN A 22 -4.74 -8.03 10.67
CA GLN A 22 -5.91 -8.90 10.61
C GLN A 22 -5.72 -10.07 9.65
N ALA A 23 -5.19 -9.82 8.45
CA ALA A 23 -4.92 -10.85 7.46
C ALA A 23 -3.90 -11.88 7.95
N LEU A 24 -2.84 -11.44 8.63
CA LEU A 24 -1.84 -12.33 9.24
C LEU A 24 -2.49 -13.26 10.27
N LEU A 25 -3.32 -12.72 11.17
CA LEU A 25 -4.02 -13.51 12.19
C LEU A 25 -4.99 -14.52 11.55
N GLN A 26 -5.75 -14.10 10.53
CA GLN A 26 -6.67 -14.97 9.79
C GLN A 26 -5.95 -16.08 9.03
N HIS A 27 -4.74 -15.80 8.54
CA HIS A 27 -3.88 -16.80 7.88
C HIS A 27 -3.20 -17.76 8.88
N GLY A 28 -3.29 -17.48 10.19
CA GLY A 28 -2.80 -18.37 11.25
C GLY A 28 -1.46 -17.97 11.87
N TYR A 29 -0.94 -16.77 11.58
CA TYR A 29 0.21 -16.23 12.33
C TYR A 29 -0.24 -15.85 13.74
N THR A 30 0.47 -16.34 14.76
CA THR A 30 0.08 -16.18 16.17
C THR A 30 1.02 -15.30 16.99
N GLN A 31 2.11 -14.80 16.40
CA GLN A 31 3.01 -13.85 17.05
C GLN A 31 3.17 -12.62 16.15
N VAL A 32 2.25 -11.68 16.29
CA VAL A 32 2.28 -10.41 15.54
C VAL A 32 2.68 -9.29 16.48
N LYS A 33 3.66 -8.49 16.07
CA LYS A 33 4.13 -7.32 16.81
C LYS A 33 3.81 -6.05 16.04
N ILE A 34 3.04 -5.13 16.60
CA ILE A 34 2.82 -3.82 16.00
C ILE A 34 3.87 -2.86 16.53
N LEU A 35 4.62 -2.21 15.65
CA LEU A 35 5.55 -1.15 16.02
C LEU A 35 4.83 0.20 15.97
N SER A 36 4.76 0.88 17.10
CA SER A 36 4.04 2.15 17.27
C SER A 36 4.87 3.14 18.08
N ARG A 37 4.60 4.44 17.95
CA ARG A 37 5.23 5.48 18.79
C ARG A 37 4.75 5.45 20.25
N LYS A 38 3.63 4.78 20.51
CA LYS A 38 3.04 4.65 21.85
C LYS A 38 2.73 3.19 22.14
N ASN A 39 2.98 2.79 23.38
CA ASN A 39 2.56 1.48 23.86
C ASN A 39 1.05 1.51 24.16
N GLN A 40 0.34 0.44 23.81
CA GLN A 40 -1.07 0.26 24.13
C GLN A 40 -1.45 -1.22 24.10
N ASN A 41 -2.56 -1.56 24.76
CA ASN A 41 -3.09 -2.92 24.69
C ASN A 41 -3.77 -3.15 23.35
N HIS A 42 -3.59 -4.35 22.79
CA HIS A 42 -4.37 -4.83 21.66
C HIS A 42 -5.37 -5.89 22.16
N PRO A 43 -6.63 -5.90 21.70
CA PRO A 43 -7.64 -6.85 22.19
C PRO A 43 -7.33 -8.31 21.83
N ASN A 44 -6.57 -8.55 20.76
CA ASN A 44 -6.14 -9.88 20.37
C ASN A 44 -4.85 -10.28 21.13
N PRO A 45 -4.84 -11.41 21.88
CA PRO A 45 -3.69 -11.84 22.67
C PRO A 45 -2.47 -12.27 21.83
N ASN A 46 -2.67 -12.55 20.53
CA ASN A 46 -1.59 -12.87 19.59
C ASN A 46 -0.90 -11.62 19.03
N VAL A 47 -1.35 -10.42 19.43
CA VAL A 47 -0.81 -9.14 18.99
C VAL A 47 -0.22 -8.39 20.17
N GLN A 48 1.05 -8.02 20.03
CA GLN A 48 1.74 -7.16 20.97
C GLN A 48 2.02 -5.81 20.32
N VAL A 49 1.61 -4.70 20.95
CA VAL A 49 2.09 -3.37 20.52
C VAL A 49 3.39 -3.07 21.26
N VAL A 50 4.41 -2.65 20.53
CA VAL A 50 5.72 -2.28 21.09
C VAL A 50 6.00 -0.83 20.73
N ALA A 51 6.26 -0.04 21.78
CA ALA A 51 6.67 1.35 21.61
C ALA A 51 8.08 1.41 21.04
N ILE A 52 8.25 2.20 19.99
CA ILE A 52 9.53 2.45 19.33
C ILE A 52 9.70 3.93 19.02
N ASP A 53 10.96 4.34 18.88
CA ASP A 53 11.36 5.63 18.34
C ASP A 53 12.27 5.38 17.14
N TYR A 54 11.83 5.82 15.95
CA TYR A 54 12.57 5.62 14.70
C TYR A 54 13.92 6.36 14.69
N SER A 55 14.09 7.39 15.53
CA SER A 55 15.37 8.09 15.69
C SER A 55 16.35 7.34 16.60
N ASN A 56 15.88 6.33 17.35
CA ASN A 56 16.69 5.57 18.29
C ASN A 56 16.94 4.14 17.78
N ALA A 57 18.07 3.98 17.08
CA ALA A 57 18.49 2.72 16.48
C ALA A 57 18.56 1.54 17.48
N GLN A 58 18.88 1.78 18.75
CA GLN A 58 18.96 0.72 19.75
C GLN A 58 17.57 0.17 20.09
N THR A 59 16.59 1.06 20.29
CA THR A 59 15.20 0.66 20.59
C THR A 59 14.58 -0.14 19.44
N LEU A 60 14.90 0.21 18.19
CA LEU A 60 14.45 -0.53 17.02
C LEU A 60 15.01 -1.96 16.99
N VAL A 61 16.32 -2.13 17.23
CA VAL A 61 16.95 -3.46 17.24
C VAL A 61 16.39 -4.34 18.36
N GLU A 62 16.20 -3.77 19.55
CA GLU A 62 15.60 -4.49 20.68
C GLU A 62 14.15 -4.91 20.38
N ALA A 63 13.36 -4.01 19.78
CA ALA A 63 11.99 -4.32 19.36
C ALA A 63 11.93 -5.41 18.28
N LEU A 64 12.96 -5.52 17.43
CA LEU A 64 13.05 -6.50 16.35
C LEU A 64 13.75 -7.81 16.76
N SER A 65 14.25 -7.93 17.98
CA SER A 65 14.87 -9.16 18.47
C SER A 65 13.89 -10.34 18.40
N GLY A 66 14.32 -11.43 17.75
CA GLY A 66 13.50 -12.64 17.55
C GLY A 66 12.37 -12.50 16.52
N VAL A 67 12.31 -11.40 15.78
CA VAL A 67 11.37 -11.20 14.67
C VAL A 67 11.90 -11.85 13.40
N ASP A 68 11.08 -12.67 12.73
CA ASP A 68 11.45 -13.30 11.46
C ASP A 68 11.20 -12.36 10.28
N VAL A 69 10.10 -11.61 10.31
CA VAL A 69 9.65 -10.74 9.21
C VAL A 69 9.30 -9.36 9.71
N VAL A 70 9.73 -8.32 9.00
CA VAL A 70 9.27 -6.95 9.21
C VAL A 70 8.48 -6.48 8.00
N ILE A 71 7.27 -5.99 8.23
CA ILE A 71 6.39 -5.40 7.22
C ILE A 71 6.20 -3.93 7.56
N SER A 72 6.61 -3.04 6.66
CA SER A 72 6.38 -1.62 6.78
C SER A 72 5.07 -1.26 6.11
N ALA A 73 4.14 -0.67 6.85
CA ALA A 73 2.92 -0.03 6.36
C ALA A 73 2.87 1.44 6.83
N LEU A 74 4.04 2.07 6.88
CA LEU A 74 4.17 3.48 7.21
C LEU A 74 3.61 4.31 6.05
N ASN A 75 2.64 5.17 6.36
CA ASN A 75 2.05 6.09 5.41
C ASN A 75 2.82 7.40 5.46
N ASP A 76 3.92 7.47 4.72
CA ASP A 76 4.74 8.68 4.62
C ASP A 76 5.42 8.68 3.25
N TYR A 77 4.67 9.07 2.20
CA TYR A 77 5.22 9.29 0.85
C TYR A 77 6.43 10.26 0.85
N ALA A 78 6.61 11.04 1.93
CA ALA A 78 7.69 12.01 2.09
C ALA A 78 8.76 11.65 3.13
N ILE A 79 8.62 10.57 3.92
CA ILE A 79 9.57 10.28 5.02
C ILE A 79 10.29 8.94 4.80
N LEU A 80 11.41 9.03 4.09
CA LEU A 80 12.34 7.92 3.81
C LEU A 80 13.06 7.42 5.09
N GLU A 81 13.43 8.34 5.98
CA GLU A 81 14.32 8.07 7.13
C GLU A 81 13.83 6.95 8.09
N PRO A 82 12.55 6.91 8.54
CA PRO A 82 12.05 5.80 9.35
C PRO A 82 12.18 4.43 8.69
N GLN A 83 12.00 4.35 7.37
CA GLN A 83 12.12 3.09 6.65
C GLN A 83 13.59 2.65 6.51
N LEU A 84 14.51 3.59 6.27
CA LEU A 84 15.94 3.29 6.29
C LEU A 84 16.40 2.82 7.68
N ALA A 85 15.93 3.48 8.74
CA ALA A 85 16.21 3.06 10.11
C ALA A 85 15.66 1.66 10.41
N LEU A 86 14.47 1.32 9.90
CA LEU A 86 13.90 -0.03 10.00
C LEU A 86 14.71 -1.08 9.24
N ILE A 87 15.21 -0.76 8.04
CA ILE A 87 16.06 -1.67 7.25
C ILE A 87 17.34 -1.98 8.03
N GLU A 88 18.03 -0.95 8.53
CA GLU A 88 19.27 -1.13 9.30
C GLU A 88 19.05 -1.88 10.61
N ALA A 89 17.96 -1.58 11.32
CA ALA A 89 17.60 -2.32 12.53
C ALA A 89 17.25 -3.79 12.23
N SER A 90 16.55 -4.05 11.13
CA SER A 90 16.18 -5.41 10.70
C SER A 90 17.41 -6.26 10.40
N LYS A 91 18.41 -5.70 9.71
CA LYS A 91 19.70 -6.38 9.47
C LYS A 91 20.40 -6.73 10.78
N ARG A 92 20.51 -5.75 11.68
CA ARG A 92 21.19 -5.93 12.98
C ARG A 92 20.48 -6.97 13.87
N ALA A 93 19.16 -7.05 13.79
CA ALA A 93 18.35 -8.01 14.54
C ALA A 93 18.29 -9.42 13.90
N GLY A 94 18.82 -9.59 12.68
CA GLY A 94 18.80 -10.88 11.98
C GLY A 94 17.43 -11.25 11.40
N VAL A 95 16.63 -10.25 11.01
CA VAL A 95 15.35 -10.42 10.31
C VAL A 95 15.58 -11.18 9.01
N LYS A 96 14.68 -12.13 8.69
CA LYS A 96 14.80 -13.03 7.54
C LYS A 96 14.06 -12.52 6.31
N ARG A 97 13.10 -11.61 6.49
CA ARG A 97 12.39 -10.97 5.38
C ARG A 97 11.94 -9.56 5.72
N PHE A 98 12.14 -8.62 4.80
CA PHE A 98 11.64 -7.26 4.90
C PHE A 98 10.65 -6.94 3.77
N VAL A 99 9.54 -6.30 4.11
CA VAL A 99 8.55 -5.79 3.16
C VAL A 99 8.51 -4.27 3.32
N PRO A 100 9.00 -3.48 2.35
CA PRO A 100 8.97 -2.03 2.42
C PRO A 100 7.56 -1.48 2.19
N SER A 101 7.32 -0.22 2.58
CA SER A 101 6.08 0.48 2.29
C SER A 101 6.07 0.95 0.83
N GLU A 102 5.90 0.00 -0.09
CA GLU A 102 5.99 0.16 -1.56
C GLU A 102 4.68 -0.27 -2.25
N TYR A 103 3.54 0.08 -1.65
CA TYR A 103 2.20 -0.36 -2.04
C TYR A 103 1.57 0.52 -3.12
N ALA A 104 2.29 0.69 -4.22
CA ALA A 104 1.87 1.52 -5.35
C ALA A 104 2.27 0.86 -6.69
N VAL A 105 3.04 1.56 -7.51
CA VAL A 105 3.54 1.13 -8.81
C VAL A 105 5.05 0.98 -8.79
N ASP A 106 5.62 0.39 -9.83
CA ASP A 106 7.07 0.44 -10.02
C ASP A 106 7.53 1.88 -10.24
N SER A 107 8.21 2.44 -9.24
CA SER A 107 8.75 3.79 -9.28
C SER A 107 10.00 3.90 -10.14
N ALA A 108 10.60 2.79 -10.57
CA ALA A 108 11.85 2.80 -11.34
C ALA A 108 11.73 3.60 -12.64
N GLY A 109 12.62 4.56 -12.83
CA GLY A 109 12.68 5.37 -14.05
C GLY A 109 11.60 6.46 -14.17
N LYS A 110 10.73 6.61 -13.16
CA LYS A 110 9.79 7.75 -13.10
C LYS A 110 10.52 9.01 -12.68
N GLY A 111 10.30 10.11 -13.38
CA GLY A 111 11.00 11.39 -13.15
C GLY A 111 10.27 12.36 -12.20
N SER A 112 9.17 11.93 -11.59
CA SER A 112 8.33 12.78 -10.74
C SER A 112 8.83 12.78 -9.29
N PRO A 113 8.85 13.94 -8.60
CA PRO A 113 9.37 14.07 -7.23
C PRO A 113 8.70 13.14 -6.21
N ILE A 114 7.42 12.78 -6.42
CA ILE A 114 6.67 11.91 -5.49
C ILE A 114 7.25 10.48 -5.42
N TRP A 115 8.08 10.08 -6.39
CA TRP A 115 8.69 8.76 -6.46
C TRP A 115 10.13 8.70 -5.95
N GLU A 116 10.78 9.84 -5.71
CA GLU A 116 12.20 9.87 -5.33
C GLU A 116 12.47 9.10 -4.02
N ALA A 117 11.60 9.27 -3.03
CA ALA A 117 11.70 8.56 -1.75
C ALA A 117 11.53 7.04 -1.93
N SER A 118 10.57 6.61 -2.76
CA SER A 118 10.34 5.19 -3.08
C SER A 118 11.54 4.58 -3.81
N GLN A 119 12.08 5.26 -4.83
CA GLN A 119 13.26 4.82 -5.55
C GLN A 119 14.48 4.66 -4.63
N ALA A 120 14.71 5.65 -3.76
CA ALA A 120 15.78 5.61 -2.77
C ALA A 120 15.59 4.45 -1.78
N LEU A 121 14.37 4.22 -1.30
CA LEU A 121 14.03 3.13 -0.40
C LEU A 121 14.32 1.76 -1.03
N VAL A 122 13.80 1.50 -2.24
CA VAL A 122 14.00 0.23 -2.94
C VAL A 122 15.48 -0.01 -3.22
N LYS A 123 16.22 1.03 -3.61
CA LYS A 123 17.67 0.96 -3.81
C LYS A 123 18.37 0.57 -2.51
N SER A 124 18.13 1.30 -1.42
CA SER A 124 18.74 1.03 -0.12
C SER A 124 18.40 -0.37 0.40
N LEU A 125 17.16 -0.83 0.23
CA LEU A 125 16.76 -2.18 0.61
C LEU A 125 17.55 -3.25 -0.16
N LYS A 126 17.68 -3.11 -1.49
CA LYS A 126 18.44 -4.05 -2.31
C LYS A 126 19.93 -4.05 -1.97
N GLU A 127 20.53 -2.87 -1.79
CA GLU A 127 21.94 -2.72 -1.39
C GLU A 127 22.23 -3.25 0.02
N SER A 128 21.21 -3.32 0.87
CA SER A 128 21.34 -3.81 2.24
C SER A 128 21.66 -5.30 2.35
N GLY A 129 21.37 -6.09 1.32
CA GLY A 129 21.49 -7.55 1.32
C GLY A 129 20.44 -8.29 2.17
N LEU A 130 19.50 -7.57 2.78
CA LEU A 130 18.39 -8.16 3.52
C LEU A 130 17.41 -8.83 2.54
N PRO A 131 17.00 -10.10 2.75
CA PRO A 131 16.00 -10.70 1.89
C PRO A 131 14.70 -9.91 1.94
N TYR A 132 14.06 -9.69 0.79
CA TYR A 132 12.88 -8.81 0.71
C TYR A 132 11.73 -9.40 -0.10
N THR A 133 10.55 -8.79 0.03
CA THR A 133 9.44 -8.96 -0.90
C THR A 133 8.77 -7.60 -1.11
N ILE A 134 8.56 -7.18 -2.36
CA ILE A 134 7.89 -5.92 -2.72
C ILE A 134 6.51 -6.24 -3.30
N TYR A 135 5.49 -5.47 -2.91
CA TYR A 135 4.12 -5.63 -3.39
C TYR A 135 3.63 -4.32 -3.99
N GLN A 136 3.56 -4.25 -5.32
CA GLN A 136 3.08 -3.09 -6.07
C GLN A 136 1.66 -3.40 -6.56
N ASN A 137 0.66 -2.74 -5.99
CA ASN A 137 -0.75 -3.07 -6.19
C ASN A 137 -1.54 -2.06 -7.03
N GLY A 138 -0.86 -1.13 -7.68
CA GLY A 138 -1.49 0.01 -8.33
C GLY A 138 -2.02 0.96 -7.27
N LEU A 139 -3.25 1.44 -7.42
CA LEU A 139 -3.90 2.27 -6.38
C LEU A 139 -4.85 1.45 -5.51
N PHE A 140 -4.99 1.86 -4.25
CA PHE A 140 -6.01 1.29 -3.38
C PHE A 140 -7.41 1.67 -3.87
N MET A 141 -8.31 0.69 -3.98
CA MET A 141 -9.71 0.91 -4.34
C MET A 141 -10.35 1.96 -3.41
N GLU A 142 -10.05 1.86 -2.11
CA GLU A 142 -10.55 2.78 -1.09
C GLU A 142 -10.10 4.21 -1.30
N TYR A 143 -8.94 4.41 -1.92
CA TYR A 143 -8.39 5.72 -2.20
C TYR A 143 -8.96 6.30 -3.49
N VAL A 144 -8.97 5.53 -4.59
CA VAL A 144 -9.49 6.01 -5.89
C VAL A 144 -10.99 6.26 -5.90
N THR A 145 -11.74 5.75 -4.91
CA THR A 145 -13.17 6.02 -4.76
C THR A 145 -13.48 7.04 -3.66
N SER A 146 -12.49 7.82 -3.20
CA SER A 146 -12.63 8.74 -2.06
C SER A 146 -12.52 10.23 -2.44
N PRO A 147 -13.03 11.15 -1.59
CA PRO A 147 -12.97 12.59 -1.86
C PRO A 147 -11.56 13.14 -2.12
N PRO A 148 -10.48 12.70 -1.44
CA PRO A 148 -9.12 13.07 -1.80
C PRO A 148 -8.74 12.82 -3.27
N PHE A 149 -9.37 11.84 -3.93
CA PHE A 149 -9.13 11.56 -5.34
C PHE A 149 -10.09 12.29 -6.30
N GLY A 150 -10.85 13.27 -5.78
CA GLY A 150 -11.86 14.01 -6.53
C GLY A 150 -13.19 13.25 -6.69
N ILE A 151 -13.44 12.25 -5.85
CA ILE A 151 -14.62 11.36 -5.96
C ILE A 151 -15.51 11.52 -4.73
N ASP A 152 -16.65 12.19 -4.89
CA ASP A 152 -17.64 12.37 -3.83
C ASP A 152 -18.98 11.77 -4.24
N VAL A 153 -19.19 10.53 -3.80
CA VAL A 153 -20.42 9.77 -4.05
C VAL A 153 -21.63 10.36 -3.32
N THR A 154 -21.42 11.08 -2.21
CA THR A 154 -22.51 11.66 -1.42
C THR A 154 -23.19 12.81 -2.14
N THR A 155 -22.42 13.58 -2.90
CA THR A 155 -22.92 14.67 -3.76
C THR A 155 -23.07 14.26 -5.22
N GLY A 156 -22.53 13.10 -5.60
CA GLY A 156 -22.43 12.66 -6.99
C GLY A 156 -21.44 13.49 -7.82
N SER A 157 -20.49 14.15 -7.17
CA SER A 157 -19.48 14.99 -7.81
C SER A 157 -18.22 14.18 -8.09
N PHE A 158 -17.76 14.19 -9.34
CA PHE A 158 -16.59 13.47 -9.79
C PHE A 158 -15.68 14.40 -10.60
N ALA A 159 -14.49 14.70 -10.11
CA ALA A 159 -13.52 15.57 -10.77
C ALA A 159 -12.40 14.74 -11.39
N LEU A 160 -12.31 14.72 -12.72
CA LEU A 160 -11.35 13.90 -13.47
C LEU A 160 -10.43 14.78 -14.31
N TYR A 161 -9.13 14.47 -14.33
CA TYR A 161 -8.21 15.06 -15.28
C TYR A 161 -8.39 14.46 -16.66
N GLY A 162 -8.23 15.31 -17.70
CA GLY A 162 -8.20 14.87 -19.08
C GLY A 162 -9.44 14.05 -19.50
N SER A 163 -9.18 12.99 -20.26
CA SER A 163 -10.19 12.08 -20.80
C SER A 163 -10.78 11.16 -19.74
N GLY A 164 -9.99 10.77 -18.73
CA GLY A 164 -10.35 9.71 -17.78
C GLY A 164 -10.48 8.33 -18.43
N ASP A 165 -9.92 8.14 -19.62
CA ASP A 165 -9.92 6.89 -20.39
C ASP A 165 -8.61 6.11 -20.28
N THR A 166 -7.61 6.65 -19.57
CA THR A 166 -6.38 5.94 -19.24
C THR A 166 -6.66 4.80 -18.25
N LYS A 167 -6.06 3.65 -18.50
CA LYS A 167 -6.18 2.46 -17.64
C LYS A 167 -5.30 2.61 -16.41
N LEU A 168 -5.81 2.14 -15.28
CA LEU A 168 -5.08 2.01 -14.03
C LEU A 168 -5.38 0.67 -13.36
N ASP A 169 -4.37 0.09 -12.73
CA ASP A 169 -4.53 -1.07 -11.86
C ASP A 169 -4.98 -0.62 -10.47
N ILE A 170 -6.01 -1.29 -9.94
CA ILE A 170 -6.55 -1.02 -8.61
C ILE A 170 -6.72 -2.31 -7.82
N THR A 171 -6.46 -2.25 -6.52
CA THR A 171 -6.60 -3.41 -5.62
C THR A 171 -7.09 -2.94 -4.26
N SER A 172 -8.03 -3.66 -3.62
CA SER A 172 -8.48 -3.28 -2.28
C SER A 172 -7.38 -3.49 -1.23
N ALA A 173 -7.30 -2.61 -0.24
CA ALA A 173 -6.32 -2.69 0.85
C ALA A 173 -6.38 -4.04 1.57
N ARG A 174 -7.60 -4.49 1.88
CA ARG A 174 -7.84 -5.81 2.49
C ARG A 174 -7.29 -6.95 1.65
N ASP A 175 -7.40 -6.87 0.32
CA ASP A 175 -6.91 -7.93 -0.55
C ASP A 175 -5.39 -7.95 -0.70
N VAL A 176 -4.76 -6.78 -0.74
CA VAL A 176 -3.29 -6.68 -0.68
C VAL A 176 -2.81 -7.30 0.64
N ALA A 177 -3.45 -6.97 1.76
CA ALA A 177 -3.12 -7.55 3.07
C ALA A 177 -3.27 -9.09 3.10
N ARG A 178 -4.36 -9.63 2.55
CA ARG A 178 -4.56 -11.08 2.40
C ARG A 178 -3.47 -11.73 1.55
N PHE A 179 -3.08 -11.07 0.45
CA PHE A 179 -2.03 -11.58 -0.43
C PHE A 179 -0.67 -11.57 0.26
N ILE A 180 -0.32 -10.50 0.97
CA ILE A 180 0.89 -10.43 1.81
C ILE A 180 0.91 -11.61 2.80
N ALA A 181 -0.17 -11.82 3.56
CA ALA A 181 -0.24 -12.93 4.51
C ALA A 181 -0.10 -14.31 3.85
N HIS A 182 -0.66 -14.47 2.64
CA HIS A 182 -0.57 -15.69 1.86
C HIS A 182 0.86 -15.98 1.37
N THR A 183 1.57 -14.98 0.88
CA THR A 183 2.87 -15.18 0.20
C THR A 183 4.08 -14.96 1.10
N ILE A 184 3.96 -14.24 2.21
CA ILE A 184 5.13 -13.88 3.05
C ILE A 184 5.80 -15.10 3.67
N GLY A 185 5.03 -16.18 3.90
CA GLY A 185 5.52 -17.48 4.32
C GLY A 185 6.01 -18.38 3.18
N ASP A 186 6.03 -17.95 1.93
CA ASP A 186 6.59 -18.74 0.83
C ASP A 186 8.08 -18.40 0.62
N SER A 187 8.92 -19.42 0.42
CA SER A 187 10.31 -19.19 0.01
C SER A 187 10.38 -18.57 -1.39
N LYS A 188 9.38 -18.82 -2.24
CA LYS A 188 9.31 -18.24 -3.58
C LYS A 188 9.12 -16.73 -3.59
N SER A 189 8.61 -16.13 -2.51
CA SER A 189 8.47 -14.67 -2.41
C SER A 189 9.78 -13.97 -2.04
N GLU A 190 10.87 -14.71 -1.82
CA GLU A 190 12.17 -14.14 -1.50
C GLU A 190 12.77 -13.38 -2.70
N ASN A 191 13.18 -12.15 -2.43
CA ASN A 191 13.76 -11.22 -3.39
C ASN A 191 12.88 -11.06 -4.64
N GLN A 192 11.55 -11.12 -4.45
CA GLN A 192 10.56 -10.92 -5.51
C GLN A 192 9.89 -9.56 -5.39
N THR A 193 9.46 -9.07 -6.55
CA THR A 193 8.49 -7.99 -6.68
C THR A 193 7.23 -8.56 -7.31
N TYR A 194 6.08 -8.35 -6.66
CA TYR A 194 4.78 -8.70 -7.21
C TYR A 194 4.06 -7.46 -7.71
N HIS A 195 3.53 -7.56 -8.92
CA HIS A 195 2.68 -6.53 -9.53
C HIS A 195 1.26 -7.07 -9.50
N LEU A 196 0.42 -6.45 -8.67
CA LEU A 196 -0.94 -6.88 -8.37
C LEU A 196 -1.93 -5.95 -9.06
N SER A 197 -3.05 -6.54 -9.46
CA SER A 197 -4.19 -5.83 -10.00
C SER A 197 -5.42 -6.65 -9.63
N GLY A 198 -6.28 -6.10 -8.77
CA GLY A 198 -7.59 -6.67 -8.49
C GLY A 198 -8.59 -6.35 -9.59
N ASP A 199 -8.46 -5.16 -10.18
CA ASP A 199 -9.20 -4.76 -11.36
C ASP A 199 -8.38 -3.77 -12.21
N ARG A 200 -8.70 -3.68 -13.51
CA ARG A 200 -8.05 -2.77 -14.46
C ARG A 200 -9.09 -1.95 -15.22
N LEU A 201 -9.33 -0.75 -14.71
CA LEU A 201 -10.40 0.13 -15.15
C LEU A 201 -9.86 1.49 -15.57
N THR A 202 -10.70 2.29 -16.22
CA THR A 202 -10.46 3.72 -16.41
C THR A 202 -11.22 4.51 -15.34
N MET A 203 -10.89 5.78 -15.11
CA MET A 203 -11.66 6.62 -14.19
C MET A 203 -13.14 6.73 -14.61
N ASN A 204 -13.42 6.80 -15.92
CA ASN A 204 -14.80 6.77 -16.42
C ASN A 204 -15.54 5.48 -16.05
N GLN A 205 -14.88 4.33 -16.11
CA GLN A 205 -15.45 3.05 -15.71
C GLN A 205 -15.66 2.97 -14.19
N ILE A 206 -14.71 3.47 -13.40
CA ILE A 206 -14.82 3.53 -11.92
C ILE A 206 -16.05 4.36 -11.51
N VAL A 207 -16.24 5.54 -12.11
CA VAL A 207 -17.41 6.40 -11.88
C VAL A 207 -18.70 5.68 -12.27
N GLY A 208 -18.69 4.93 -13.38
CA GLY A 208 -19.83 4.13 -13.82
C GLY A 208 -20.25 3.06 -12.80
N GLU A 209 -19.30 2.25 -12.33
CA GLU A 209 -19.55 1.23 -11.30
C GLU A 209 -20.04 1.85 -9.99
N LEU A 210 -19.42 2.94 -9.55
CA LEU A 210 -19.84 3.68 -8.36
C LEU A 210 -21.29 4.15 -8.48
N ALA A 211 -21.61 4.88 -9.56
CA ALA A 211 -22.95 5.38 -9.81
C ALA A 211 -24.00 4.26 -9.87
N GLU A 212 -23.66 3.13 -10.49
CA GLU A 212 -24.56 1.98 -10.57
C GLU A 212 -24.82 1.33 -9.21
N VAL A 213 -23.77 1.11 -8.41
CA VAL A 213 -23.87 0.44 -7.11
C VAL A 213 -24.55 1.34 -6.08
N THR A 214 -24.20 2.64 -6.04
CA THR A 214 -24.75 3.58 -5.04
C THR A 214 -26.04 4.26 -5.47
N LYS A 215 -26.51 4.01 -6.70
CA LYS A 215 -27.68 4.66 -7.30
C LYS A 215 -27.57 6.18 -7.34
N THR A 216 -26.35 6.68 -7.50
CA THR A 216 -26.04 8.11 -7.60
C THR A 216 -26.03 8.55 -9.06
N THR A 217 -26.57 9.74 -9.37
CA THR A 217 -26.43 10.34 -10.71
C THR A 217 -25.10 11.10 -10.77
N PRO A 218 -24.16 10.71 -11.66
CA PRO A 218 -22.84 11.32 -11.68
C PRO A 218 -22.83 12.69 -12.38
N THR A 219 -22.21 13.66 -11.74
CA THR A 219 -21.83 14.95 -12.32
C THR A 219 -20.32 14.97 -12.47
N ILE A 220 -19.84 14.85 -13.72
CA ILE A 220 -18.40 14.79 -14.01
C ILE A 220 -17.90 16.19 -14.37
N THR A 221 -16.95 16.70 -13.58
CA THR A 221 -16.16 17.89 -13.89
C THR A 221 -14.84 17.47 -14.53
N ARG A 222 -14.54 18.00 -15.73
CA ARG A 222 -13.27 17.77 -16.41
C ARG A 222 -12.29 18.88 -16.06
N LEU A 223 -11.19 18.49 -15.45
CA LEU A 223 -10.08 19.38 -15.14
C LEU A 223 -9.10 19.38 -16.31
N GLU A 224 -8.58 20.56 -16.64
CA GLU A 224 -7.46 20.67 -17.57
C GLU A 224 -6.25 19.95 -16.96
N HIS A 225 -5.47 19.26 -17.80
CA HIS A 225 -4.25 18.59 -17.36
C HIS A 225 -3.14 19.62 -17.19
N PRO A 226 -2.78 20.05 -15.97
CA PRO A 226 -1.73 21.03 -15.80
C PRO A 226 -0.36 20.38 -16.06
N ASP A 227 0.65 21.18 -16.35
CA ASP A 227 2.04 20.72 -16.18
C ASP A 227 2.27 20.54 -14.67
N LEU A 228 2.70 19.35 -14.25
CA LEU A 228 2.98 18.99 -12.84
C LEU A 228 3.88 20.02 -12.13
N LYS A 229 4.71 20.74 -12.90
CA LYS A 229 5.61 21.81 -12.40
C LYS A 229 4.89 23.04 -11.83
N HIS A 230 3.58 23.18 -12.02
CA HIS A 230 2.79 24.31 -11.54
C HIS A 230 2.01 24.03 -10.25
N LEU A 231 2.13 22.84 -9.67
CA LEU A 231 1.54 22.53 -8.39
C LEU A 231 2.38 23.18 -7.27
N GLU A 232 1.78 24.16 -6.58
CA GLU A 232 2.39 24.86 -5.46
C GLU A 232 2.36 23.97 -4.18
N ASP A 233 3.38 24.13 -3.33
CA ASP A 233 3.56 23.45 -2.04
C ASP A 233 3.74 21.90 -2.05
N PRO A 234 4.95 21.41 -2.39
CA PRO A 234 5.27 19.97 -2.48
C PRO A 234 5.17 19.19 -1.16
N GLU A 235 5.01 19.88 -0.02
CA GLU A 235 4.94 19.26 1.30
C GLU A 235 3.50 19.09 1.81
N SER A 236 2.50 19.59 1.08
CA SER A 236 1.09 19.45 1.47
C SER A 236 0.51 18.08 1.08
N GLY A 237 -0.42 17.54 1.88
CA GLY A 237 -1.16 16.32 1.50
C GLY A 237 -1.99 16.50 0.22
N GLU A 238 -2.48 17.71 -0.02
CA GLU A 238 -3.22 18.07 -1.24
C GLU A 238 -2.34 17.96 -2.49
N PHE A 239 -1.05 18.30 -2.40
CA PHE A 239 -0.10 18.15 -3.50
C PHE A 239 0.07 16.70 -3.95
N ILE A 240 0.18 15.75 -3.00
CA ILE A 240 0.33 14.32 -3.31
C ILE A 240 -0.93 13.80 -3.99
N HIS A 241 -2.10 14.16 -3.49
CA HIS A 241 -3.38 13.76 -4.09
C HIS A 241 -3.49 14.25 -5.53
N GLU A 242 -3.14 15.52 -5.78
CA GLU A 242 -3.20 16.11 -7.11
C GLU A 242 -2.21 15.49 -8.09
N HIS A 243 -0.96 15.26 -7.66
CA HIS A 243 0.06 14.60 -8.48
C HIS A 243 -0.39 13.20 -8.90
N LEU A 244 -0.89 12.40 -7.96
CA LEU A 244 -1.33 11.03 -8.26
C LEU A 244 -2.49 11.01 -9.24
N ARG A 245 -3.44 11.96 -9.14
CA ARG A 245 -4.56 12.07 -10.07
C ARG A 245 -4.11 12.42 -11.50
N ILE A 246 -3.11 13.30 -11.63
CA ILE A 246 -2.53 13.66 -12.94
C ILE A 246 -1.73 12.48 -13.51
N GLU A 247 -0.89 11.85 -12.70
CA GLU A 247 -0.10 10.70 -13.14
C GLU A 247 -0.95 9.49 -13.55
N VAL A 248 -2.17 9.33 -12.99
CA VAL A 248 -3.14 8.35 -13.49
C VAL A 248 -3.54 8.65 -14.93
N GLU A 249 -3.82 9.91 -15.27
CA GLU A 249 -4.15 10.29 -16.66
C GLU A 249 -2.95 10.10 -17.60
N ASP A 250 -1.72 10.33 -17.11
CA ASP A 250 -0.46 10.05 -17.82
C ASP A 250 -0.15 8.54 -17.95
N GLY A 251 -0.94 7.65 -17.33
CA GLY A 251 -0.78 6.20 -17.43
C GLY A 251 0.27 5.60 -16.51
N ALA A 252 0.68 6.34 -15.48
CA ALA A 252 1.71 5.88 -14.53
C ALA A 252 1.30 4.61 -13.75
N PHE A 253 -0.01 4.33 -13.66
CA PHE A 253 -0.61 3.26 -12.87
C PHE A 253 -1.05 2.03 -13.66
N GLU A 254 -0.67 1.95 -14.93
CA GLU A 254 -0.84 0.72 -15.71
C GLU A 254 0.44 -0.12 -15.64
N HIS A 255 0.38 -1.28 -14.97
CA HIS A 255 1.46 -2.25 -15.06
C HIS A 255 1.49 -2.90 -16.43
N THR A 256 2.67 -2.95 -17.02
CA THR A 256 2.91 -3.68 -18.27
C THR A 256 2.82 -5.21 -18.08
N ILE A 257 3.08 -5.70 -16.85
CA ILE A 257 3.01 -7.12 -16.49
C ILE A 257 2.41 -7.26 -15.10
N ILE A 258 1.36 -8.09 -14.97
CA ILE A 258 0.83 -8.55 -13.69
C ILE A 258 1.55 -9.85 -13.30
N SER A 259 2.03 -9.94 -12.06
CA SER A 259 2.77 -11.10 -11.56
C SER A 259 2.41 -11.39 -10.12
N LYS A 260 1.68 -12.49 -9.91
CA LYS A 260 1.39 -13.06 -8.60
C LYS A 260 2.40 -14.15 -8.20
N GLY A 261 3.53 -14.27 -8.90
CA GLY A 261 4.58 -15.25 -8.53
C GLY A 261 4.18 -16.72 -8.61
N GLY A 262 3.18 -17.07 -9.42
CA GLY A 262 2.62 -18.42 -9.51
C GLY A 262 1.54 -18.74 -8.46
N HIS A 263 1.03 -17.72 -7.76
CA HIS A 263 -0.17 -17.78 -6.91
C HIS A 263 -1.43 -17.38 -7.71
N ASP A 264 -1.65 -18.02 -8.86
CA ASP A 264 -2.74 -17.69 -9.78
C ASP A 264 -4.13 -18.10 -9.25
N ASP A 265 -4.14 -18.98 -8.24
CA ASP A 265 -5.32 -19.39 -7.48
C ASP A 265 -5.84 -18.27 -6.57
N PHE A 266 -4.99 -17.33 -6.16
CA PHE A 266 -5.40 -16.21 -5.32
C PHE A 266 -6.29 -15.24 -6.10
N GLN A 267 -7.56 -15.13 -5.67
CA GLN A 267 -8.53 -14.22 -6.26
C GLN A 267 -8.60 -12.90 -5.50
N PHE A 268 -8.32 -11.83 -6.23
CA PHE A 268 -8.58 -10.46 -5.82
C PHE A 268 -10.03 -10.10 -6.14
N ARG A 269 -10.65 -9.26 -5.31
CA ARG A 269 -11.98 -8.73 -5.64
C ARG A 269 -11.85 -7.72 -6.79
N THR A 270 -12.85 -7.73 -7.65
CA THR A 270 -13.14 -6.66 -8.61
C THR A 270 -13.60 -5.40 -7.89
N LEU A 271 -13.60 -4.25 -8.57
CA LEU A 271 -14.15 -3.02 -7.99
C LEU A 271 -15.62 -3.22 -7.59
N ARG A 272 -16.41 -3.89 -8.43
CA ARG A 272 -17.84 -4.09 -8.20
C ARG A 272 -18.12 -4.91 -6.95
N GLU A 273 -17.36 -5.98 -6.71
CA GLU A 273 -17.45 -6.78 -5.49
C GLU A 273 -17.05 -5.96 -4.26
N PHE A 274 -15.97 -5.19 -4.36
CA PHE A 274 -15.54 -4.29 -3.30
C PHE A 274 -16.63 -3.26 -2.93
N LEU A 275 -17.27 -2.64 -3.92
CA LEU A 275 -18.35 -1.66 -3.70
C LEU A 275 -19.61 -2.31 -3.11
N ALA A 276 -19.96 -3.51 -3.54
CA ALA A 276 -21.09 -4.26 -3.00
C ALA A 276 -20.91 -4.56 -1.50
N ASP A 277 -19.70 -4.94 -1.09
CA ASP A 277 -19.37 -5.18 0.33
C ASP A 277 -19.55 -3.92 1.19
N GLN A 278 -19.19 -2.75 0.66
CA GLN A 278 -19.36 -1.47 1.37
C GLN A 278 -20.82 -1.09 1.56
N VAL A 279 -21.65 -1.26 0.53
CA VAL A 279 -23.10 -0.99 0.64
C VAL A 279 -23.76 -1.94 1.63
N ALA A 280 -23.37 -3.21 1.66
CA ALA A 280 -23.94 -4.19 2.58
C ALA A 280 -23.56 -3.95 4.06
N SER A 281 -22.50 -3.18 4.31
CA SER A 281 -21.99 -2.87 5.66
C SER A 281 -22.59 -1.59 6.28
N ASN A 282 -23.35 -0.81 5.51
CA ASN A 282 -24.00 0.45 5.90
C ASN A 282 -25.51 0.26 6.10
#